data_AF-A0A6G3XJ63-F1
#
_entry.id   AF-A0A6G3XJ63-F1
#
_cell.length_a   1.000
_cell.length_b   1.000
_cell.length_c   1.000
_cell.angle_alpha   90.00
_cell.angle_beta   90.00
_cell.angle_gamma   90.00
#
_symmetry.space_group_name_H-M   'P 1'
#
loop_
_entity.id
_entity.type
_entity.pdbx_description
1 polymer ?
#
loop_
_entity_poly.entity_id
_entity_poly.type
_entity_poly.pdbx_seq_one_letter_code
_entity_poly.pdbx_strand_id
1 'polypeptide(L)' 'MHGEYKVPGGKLVVVDLDVEGGALRNVRVAGDFFLEPDEAILAIDAALEGA' A
#
# COMPACT_ATOMS: atom_id res chain seq x y z
N MET A 1 -1.94 -11.09 3.69
CA MET A 1 -0.53 -11.07 3.23
C MET A 1 0.11 -9.75 3.65
N HIS A 2 1.42 -9.74 3.87
CA HIS A 2 2.19 -8.56 4.29
C HIS A 2 3.46 -8.46 3.44
N GLY A 3 3.72 -7.29 2.88
CA GLY A 3 4.95 -6.99 2.14
C GLY A 3 5.52 -5.65 2.56
N GLU A 4 6.83 -5.59 2.76
CA GLU A 4 7.52 -4.35 3.09
C GLU A 4 8.75 -4.17 2.20
N TYR A 5 9.03 -2.91 1.85
CA TYR A 5 10.21 -2.53 1.10
C TYR A 5 10.78 -1.24 1.66
N LYS A 6 12.01 -1.34 2.18
CA LYS A 6 12.81 -0.18 2.58
C LYS A 6 13.67 0.24 1.40
N VAL A 7 13.39 1.42 0.85
CA VAL A 7 14.27 2.04 -0.15
C VAL A 7 15.64 2.29 0.51
N PRO A 8 16.78 1.88 -0.10
CA PRO A 8 18.09 2.17 0.46
C PRO A 8 18.30 3.66 0.71
N GLY A 9 18.53 4.03 1.98
CA GLY A 9 18.63 5.43 2.41
C GLY A 9 17.33 6.24 2.35
N GLY A 10 16.20 5.60 2.07
CA GLY A 10 14.91 6.23 1.84
C GLY A 10 13.82 5.75 2.79
N LYS A 11 12.59 5.86 2.31
CA LYS A 11 11.38 5.56 3.07
C LYS A 11 11.03 4.07 3.01
N LEU A 12 10.32 3.60 4.03
CA LEU A 12 9.66 2.31 4.08
C LEU A 12 8.27 2.44 3.45
N VAL A 13 7.94 1.48 2.61
CA VAL A 13 6.57 1.23 2.18
C VAL A 13 6.19 -0.17 2.65
N VAL A 14 5.00 -0.28 3.23
CA VAL A 14 4.38 -1.50 3.72
C VAL A 14 3.04 -1.64 3.02
N VAL A 15 2.69 -2.86 2.63
CA VAL A 15 1.39 -3.20 2.07
C VAL A 15 0.84 -4.42 2.78
N ASP A 16 -0.32 -4.25 3.39
CA ASP A 16 -1.16 -5.34 3.87
C ASP A 16 -2.30 -5.55 2.86
N LEU A 17 -2.59 -6.81 2.51
CA LEU A 17 -3.64 -7.16 1.55
C LEU A 17 -4.06 -8.61 1.70
N ASP A 18 -5.21 -8.96 1.16
CA ASP A 18 -5.65 -10.33 0.89
C ASP A 18 -5.60 -10.62 -0.61
N VAL A 19 -5.52 -11.90 -0.97
CA VAL A 19 -5.67 -12.36 -2.37
C VAL A 19 -6.84 -13.31 -2.43
N GLU A 20 -7.90 -12.91 -3.11
CA GLU A 20 -9.14 -13.66 -3.24
C GLU A 20 -9.49 -13.83 -4.72
N GLY A 21 -9.64 -15.08 -5.17
CA GLY A 21 -9.95 -15.36 -6.58
C GLY A 21 -8.87 -14.88 -7.56
N GLY A 22 -7.63 -14.72 -7.09
CA GLY A 22 -6.53 -14.18 -7.89
C GLY A 22 -6.50 -12.66 -8.00
N ALA A 23 -7.34 -11.95 -7.24
CA ALA A 23 -7.37 -10.50 -7.19
C ALA A 23 -7.03 -9.97 -5.78
N LEU A 24 -6.43 -8.78 -5.72
CA LEU A 24 -6.12 -8.12 -4.46
C LEU A 24 -7.39 -7.63 -3.76
N ARG A 25 -7.45 -7.76 -2.43
CA ARG A 25 -8.55 -7.32 -1.57
C ARG A 25 -8.04 -6.70 -0.28
N ASN A 26 -8.84 -5.81 0.31
CA ASN A 26 -8.56 -5.15 1.58
C ASN A 26 -7.16 -4.53 1.62
N VAL A 27 -6.76 -3.90 0.52
CA VAL A 27 -5.42 -3.34 0.34
C VAL A 27 -5.24 -2.13 1.24
N ARG A 28 -4.13 -2.11 1.97
CA ARG A 28 -3.72 -0.99 2.80
C ARG A 28 -2.24 -0.72 2.62
N VAL A 29 -1.93 0.47 2.11
CA VAL A 29 -0.58 1.00 2.01
C VAL A 29 -0.25 1.83 3.26
N ALA A 30 0.90 1.57 3.84
CA ALA A 30 1.41 2.28 5.01
C ALA A 30 2.93 2.46 4.91
N GLY A 31 3.54 3.24 5.80
CA GLY A 31 4.99 3.44 5.78
C GLY A 31 5.43 4.70 6.51
N ASP A 32 6.72 5.04 6.37
CA ASP A 32 7.33 6.23 6.98
C ASP A 32 7.59 7.35 5.95
N PHE A 33 6.83 7.36 4.85
CA PHE A 33 6.94 8.33 3.76
C PHE A 33 6.16 9.63 4.03
N PHE A 34 6.46 10.64 3.22
CA PHE A 34 5.67 11.87 3.15
C PHE A 34 4.69 11.75 1.99
N LEU A 35 3.46 12.20 2.21
CA LEU A 35 2.42 12.25 1.19
C LEU A 35 1.66 13.57 1.36
N GLU A 36 1.44 14.28 0.27
CA GLU A 36 0.70 15.54 0.27
C GLU A 36 -0.24 15.56 -0.96
N PRO A 37 -1.56 15.71 -0.75
CA PRO A 37 -2.21 15.74 0.57
C PRO A 37 -2.25 14.34 1.21
N ASP A 38 -2.41 14.25 2.52
CA ASP A 38 -2.35 12.97 3.25
C ASP A 38 -3.52 12.04 2.87
N GLU A 39 -4.69 12.59 2.51
CA GLU A 39 -5.83 11.79 2.04
C GLU A 39 -5.58 11.04 0.73
N ALA A 40 -4.53 11.39 -0.04
CA ALA A 40 -4.18 10.68 -1.26
C ALA A 40 -3.88 9.19 -1.00
N ILE A 41 -3.57 8.80 0.24
CA ILE A 41 -3.36 7.41 0.62
C ILE A 41 -4.61 6.54 0.34
N LEU A 42 -5.80 7.11 0.55
CA LEU A 42 -7.06 6.41 0.32
C LEU A 42 -7.28 6.13 -1.18
N ALA A 43 -6.83 7.05 -2.04
CA ALA A 43 -6.89 6.86 -3.48
C ALA A 43 -5.89 5.79 -3.95
N ILE A 44 -4.72 5.70 -3.32
CA ILE A 44 -3.72 4.66 -3.60
C ILE A 44 -4.26 3.29 -3.21
N ASP A 45 -4.80 3.14 -2.00
CA ASP A 45 -5.42 1.89 -1.53
C ASP A 45 -6.51 1.42 -2.52
N ALA A 46 -7.43 2.33 -2.86
CA ALA A 46 -8.54 2.04 -3.77
C ALA A 46 -8.09 1.72 -5.20
N ALA A 47 -6.98 2.29 -5.68
CA ALA A 47 -6.46 2.03 -7.03
C ALA A 47 -5.85 0.62 -7.18
N LEU A 48 -5.42 0.02 -6.07
CA LEU A 48 -4.83 -1.32 -6.05
C LEU A 48 -5.86 -2.44 -5.83
N GLU A 49 -7.06 -2.09 -5.34
CA GLU A 49 -8.16 -3.03 -5.13
C GLU A 49 -8.58 -3.72 -6.44
N GLY A 50 -8.67 -5.06 -6.40
CA GLY A 50 -9.11 -5.88 -7.52
C GLY A 50 -8.09 -6.12 -8.64
N ALA A 51 -6.86 -5.65 -8.48
CA ALA A 51 -5.74 -5.95 -9.39
C ALA A 51 -5.37 -7.45 -9.38
#